data_AF-A0A811P5I3-F1
#
_entry.id   AF-A0A811P5I3-F1
#
_cell.length_a   1.000
_cell.length_b   1.000
_cell.length_c   1.000
_cell.angle_alpha   90.00
_cell.angle_beta   90.00
_cell.angle_gamma   90.00
#
_symmetry.space_group_name_H-M   'P 1'
#
loop_
_entity.id
_entity.type
_entity.pdbx_description
1 polymer ?
#
loop_
_entity_poly.entity_id
_entity_poly.type
_entity_poly.pdbx_seq_one_letter_code
_entity_poly.pdbx_strand_id
1 'polypeptide(L)'
;MEESDITVLGIQPNDYVNAILVPEGGQVPLDIANLAAQGIFNVVTVKSIHDPKVGVIFDARSLIHALTILISEHMDMCLSERGHLTENVKVVN
;
A
#
# COMPACT_ATOMS: atom_id res chain seq x y z
N MET A 1 11.63 -11.52 -29.61
CA MET A 1 10.53 -10.75 -29.01
C MET A 1 10.86 -10.75 -27.54
N GLU A 2 11.58 -9.72 -27.10
CA GLU A 2 12.09 -9.61 -25.74
C GLU A 2 10.92 -9.24 -24.83
N GLU A 3 10.45 -10.22 -24.05
CA GLU A 3 9.65 -9.92 -22.88
C GLU A 3 10.61 -9.23 -21.89
N SER A 4 10.48 -7.92 -21.73
CA SER A 4 11.32 -7.17 -20.80
C SER A 4 10.91 -7.55 -19.38
N ASP A 5 11.63 -8.54 -18.86
CA ASP A 5 11.54 -9.09 -17.52
C ASP A 5 11.68 -7.96 -16.48
N ILE A 6 10.59 -7.66 -15.76
CA ILE A 6 10.54 -6.63 -14.69
C ILE A 6 11.45 -7.03 -13.50
N THR A 7 12.01 -8.24 -13.53
CA THR A 7 12.92 -8.82 -12.55
C THR A 7 14.31 -8.15 -12.48
N VAL A 8 14.70 -7.33 -13.47
CA VAL A 8 16.06 -6.75 -13.53
C VAL A 8 16.25 -5.50 -12.62
N LEU A 9 15.18 -4.94 -12.04
CA LEU A 9 15.26 -3.76 -11.16
C LEU A 9 15.38 -4.07 -9.66
N GLY A 10 15.39 -5.34 -9.27
CA GLY A 10 15.52 -5.73 -7.85
C GLY A 10 14.33 -5.37 -6.97
N ILE A 11 13.18 -5.05 -7.57
CA ILE A 11 11.94 -4.71 -6.87
C ILE A 11 11.18 -6.02 -6.63
N GLN A 12 11.05 -6.42 -5.37
CA GLN A 12 10.25 -7.56 -4.96
C GLN A 12 8.79 -7.15 -4.79
N PRO A 13 7.81 -8.08 -4.95
CA PRO A 13 6.40 -7.77 -4.71
C PRO A 13 6.10 -7.13 -3.35
N ASN A 14 6.91 -7.43 -2.33
CA ASN A 14 6.81 -6.83 -0.98
C ASN A 14 7.32 -5.38 -0.90
N ASP A 15 8.02 -4.89 -1.93
CA ASP A 15 8.46 -3.48 -2.02
C ASP A 15 7.31 -2.56 -2.51
N TYR A 16 6.17 -3.14 -2.89
CA TYR A 16 4.98 -2.38 -3.29
C TYR A 16 3.96 -2.33 -2.16
N VAL A 17 3.41 -1.13 -1.92
CA VAL A 17 2.24 -0.99 -1.05
C VAL A 17 1.00 -1.46 -1.78
N ASN A 18 0.58 -2.69 -1.53
CA ASN A 18 -0.68 -3.23 -2.04
C ASN A 18 -1.85 -2.73 -1.20
N ALA A 19 -2.48 -1.65 -1.66
CA ALA A 19 -3.65 -1.06 -1.04
C ALA A 19 -4.76 -0.80 -2.04
N ILE A 20 -6.01 -0.98 -1.61
CA ILE A 20 -7.21 -0.61 -2.38
C ILE A 20 -7.86 0.57 -1.68
N LEU A 21 -7.95 1.70 -2.38
CA LEU A 21 -8.68 2.87 -1.91
C LEU A 21 -10.12 2.79 -2.39
N VAL A 22 -11.08 2.94 -1.49
CA VAL A 22 -12.51 2.86 -1.80
C VAL A 22 -13.19 4.16 -1.35
N PRO A 23 -13.96 4.85 -2.20
CA PRO A 23 -14.67 6.03 -1.77
C PRO A 23 -15.81 5.63 -0.82
N GLU A 24 -16.00 6.40 0.25
CA GLU A 24 -17.04 6.18 1.24
C GLU A 24 -18.43 6.13 0.58
N GLY A 25 -19.22 5.10 0.89
CA GLY A 25 -20.52 4.92 0.24
C GLY A 25 -20.46 4.49 -1.24
N GLY A 26 -19.26 4.24 -1.79
CA GLY A 26 -19.09 3.56 -3.06
C GLY A 26 -19.48 2.09 -2.97
N GLN A 27 -20.25 1.61 -3.94
CA GLN A 27 -20.57 0.18 -4.06
C GLN A 27 -19.48 -0.55 -4.84
N VAL A 28 -18.32 -0.73 -4.22
CA VAL A 28 -17.31 -1.66 -4.74
C VAL A 28 -17.52 -2.99 -4.00
N PRO A 29 -18.05 -4.04 -4.66
CA PRO A 29 -18.14 -5.35 -4.05
C PRO A 29 -16.72 -5.87 -3.80
N LEU A 30 -16.31 -5.85 -2.53
CA LEU A 30 -14.95 -6.17 -2.13
C LEU A 30 -14.93 -7.52 -1.43
N ASP A 31 -14.35 -8.53 -2.08
CA ASP A 31 -14.08 -9.82 -1.45
C ASP A 31 -12.77 -9.71 -0.65
N ILE A 32 -12.91 -9.24 0.59
CA ILE A 32 -11.80 -9.06 1.53
C ILE A 32 -10.99 -10.35 1.69
N ALA A 33 -11.65 -11.51 1.70
CA ALA A 33 -10.98 -12.79 1.91
C ALA A 33 -10.11 -13.15 0.69
N ASN A 34 -10.63 -12.96 -0.52
CA ASN A 34 -9.87 -13.20 -1.75
C ASN A 34 -8.72 -12.20 -1.96
N LEU A 35 -8.89 -10.96 -1.50
CA LEU A 35 -7.85 -9.93 -1.56
C LEU A 35 -6.73 -10.19 -0.55
N ALA A 36 -7.09 -10.56 0.68
CA ALA A 36 -6.12 -10.97 1.69
C ALA A 36 -5.32 -12.20 1.23
N ALA A 37 -5.97 -13.16 0.55
CA ALA A 37 -5.29 -14.32 -0.02
C ALA A 37 -4.27 -13.97 -1.13
N GLN A 38 -4.44 -12.82 -1.79
CA GLN A 38 -3.52 -12.31 -2.81
C GLN A 38 -2.46 -11.34 -2.26
N GLY A 39 -2.41 -11.15 -0.95
CA GLY A 39 -1.46 -10.23 -0.33
C GLY A 39 -1.90 -8.76 -0.33
N ILE A 40 -3.17 -8.49 -0.66
CA ILE A 40 -3.75 -7.15 -0.60
C ILE A 40 -4.44 -6.99 0.75
N PHE A 41 -3.71 -6.41 1.70
CA PHE A 41 -4.13 -6.36 3.10
C PHE A 41 -4.73 -5.01 3.50
N ASN A 42 -4.48 -3.94 2.73
CA ASN A 42 -4.82 -2.59 3.15
C ASN A 42 -5.98 -2.01 2.31
N VAL A 43 -7.20 -2.17 2.79
CA VAL A 43 -8.38 -1.51 2.21
C VAL A 43 -8.60 -0.21 2.96
N VAL A 44 -8.45 0.92 2.26
CA VAL A 44 -8.56 2.25 2.86
C VAL A 44 -9.82 2.92 2.35
N THR A 45 -10.78 3.14 3.24
CA THR A 45 -11.97 3.94 2.93
C THR A 45 -11.62 5.42 2.98
N VAL A 46 -11.88 6.13 1.89
CA VAL A 46 -11.57 7.55 1.72
C VAL A 46 -12.86 8.33 1.58
N LYS A 47 -12.95 9.49 2.22
CA LYS A 47 -14.13 10.37 2.06
C LYS A 47 -14.38 10.67 0.59
N SER A 48 -15.66 10.75 0.27
CA SER A 48 -16.14 10.94 -1.10
C SER A 48 -16.96 12.20 -1.25
N ILE A 49 -17.11 12.65 -2.49
CA ILE A 49 -18.14 13.59 -2.92
C ILE A 49 -19.07 12.92 -3.91
N HIS A 50 -20.34 13.34 -3.94
CA HIS A 50 -21.30 12.86 -4.92
C HIS A 50 -21.34 13.82 -6.12
N ASP A 51 -20.87 13.34 -7.27
CA ASP A 51 -21.00 14.04 -8.54
C ASP A 51 -22.28 13.57 -9.26
N PRO A 52 -23.16 14.49 -9.70
CA PRO A 52 -24.43 14.14 -10.34
C PRO A 52 -24.29 13.33 -11.65
N LYS A 53 -23.14 13.37 -12.31
CA LYS A 53 -22.91 12.71 -13.61
C LYS A 53 -22.23 11.36 -13.46
N VAL A 54 -21.30 11.25 -12.51
CA VAL A 54 -20.44 10.06 -12.37
C VAL A 54 -20.67 9.30 -11.05
N GLY A 55 -21.51 9.81 -10.15
CA GLY A 55 -21.84 9.18 -8.88
C GLY A 55 -20.82 9.50 -7.78
N VAL A 56 -20.52 8.51 -6.93
CA VAL A 56 -19.61 8.69 -5.79
C VAL A 56 -18.17 8.69 -6.29
N ILE A 57 -17.44 9.79 -6.06
CA ILE A 57 -16.01 9.92 -6.38
C ILE A 57 -15.22 10.36 -5.15
N PHE A 58 -13.90 10.20 -5.18
CA PHE A 58 -13.05 10.63 -4.07
C PHE A 58 -13.09 12.15 -3.85
N ASP A 59 -13.12 12.58 -2.59
CA ASP A 59 -12.69 13.92 -2.25
C ASP A 59 -11.17 14.01 -2.43
N ALA A 60 -10.70 14.93 -3.27
CA ALA A 60 -9.29 15.02 -3.65
C ALA A 60 -8.35 15.22 -2.46
N ARG A 61 -8.75 16.04 -1.48
CA ARG A 61 -7.93 16.29 -0.27
C ARG A 61 -7.82 15.03 0.58
N SER A 62 -8.94 14.34 0.76
CA SER A 62 -9.00 13.10 1.52
C SER A 62 -8.19 11.98 0.85
N LEU A 63 -8.20 11.92 -0.48
CA LEU A 63 -7.38 10.95 -1.23
C LEU A 63 -5.88 11.21 -1.06
N ILE A 64 -5.43 12.46 -1.23
CA ILE A 64 -4.03 12.83 -1.03
C ILE A 64 -3.58 12.54 0.41
N HIS A 65 -4.45 12.84 1.38
CA HIS A 65 -4.17 12.56 2.78
C HIS A 65 -4.04 11.05 3.06
N ALA A 66 -4.97 10.24 2.53
CA ALA A 66 -4.91 8.78 2.66
C ALA A 66 -3.63 8.20 2.05
N LEU A 67 -3.24 8.66 0.86
CA LEU A 67 -1.98 8.25 0.23
C LEU A 67 -0.75 8.64 1.06
N THR A 68 -0.76 9.85 1.64
CA THR A 68 0.35 10.33 2.49
C THR A 68 0.53 9.44 3.72
N ILE A 69 -0.57 9.07 4.38
CA ILE A 69 -0.54 8.14 5.53
C ILE A 69 -0.01 6.78 5.09
N LEU A 70 -0.57 6.22 4.01
CA LEU A 70 -0.22 4.90 3.50
C LEU A 70 1.27 4.77 3.16
N ILE A 71 1.84 5.79 2.53
CA ILE A 71 3.26 5.83 2.17
C ILE A 71 4.13 5.96 3.43
N SER A 72 3.73 6.82 4.37
CA SER A 72 4.46 7.02 5.62
C SER A 72 4.52 5.74 6.45
N GLU A 73 3.38 5.05 6.61
CA GLU A 73 3.29 3.79 7.35
C GLU A 73 4.18 2.69 6.74
N HIS A 74 4.20 2.60 5.41
CA HIS A 74 5.07 1.64 4.73
C HIS A 74 6.56 1.99 4.89
N MET A 75 6.92 3.27 4.82
CA MET A 75 8.30 3.71 5.06
C MET A 75 8.75 3.39 6.49
N ASP A 76 7.89 3.63 7.49
CA ASP A 76 8.18 3.30 8.89
C ASP A 76 8.38 1.78 9.09
N MET A 77 7.56 0.94 8.45
CA MET A 77 7.70 -0.50 8.47
C MET A 77 9.05 -0.96 7.89
N CYS A 78 9.39 -0.51 6.68
CA CYS A 78 10.64 -0.86 6.00
C CYS A 78 11.90 -0.38 6.75
N LEU A 79 11.81 0.73 7.49
CA LEU A 79 12.90 1.25 8.32
C LEU A 79 13.04 0.48 9.65
N SER A 80 11.93 0.02 10.23
CA SER A 80 11.92 -0.75 11.48
C SER A 80 12.55 -2.14 11.31
N GLU A 81 12.28 -2.83 10.19
CA GLU A 81 12.85 -4.17 9.92
C GLU A 81 14.38 -4.16 9.70
N ARG A 82 14.97 -3.01 9.33
CA ARG A 82 16.43 -2.86 9.15
C ARG A 82 17.21 -2.64 10.45
N GLY A 83 16.55 -2.41 11.58
CA GLY A 83 17.19 -2.11 12.87
C GLY A 83 17.73 -3.32 13.66
N HIS A 84 17.48 -4.56 13.22
CA HIS A 84 17.72 -5.76 14.05
C HIS A 84 19.02 -6.55 13.75
N LEU A 85 19.93 -6.07 12.89
CA LEU A 85 21.09 -6.88 12.43
C LEU A 85 22.50 -6.40 12.85
N THR A 86 22.66 -5.48 13.82
CA THR A 86 24.01 -5.01 14.17
C THR A 86 24.29 -4.96 15.67
N GLU A 87 24.21 -6.08 16.39
CA GLU A 87 24.82 -6.19 17.73
C GLU A 87 25.44 -7.57 17.98
N ASN A 88 26.50 -7.88 17.23
CA ASN A 88 27.38 -9.00 17.59
C ASN A 88 28.79 -8.83 16.98
N VAL A 89 29.45 -7.72 17.31
CA VAL A 89 30.92 -7.73 17.42
C VAL A 89 31.25 -7.85 18.91
N LYS A 90 31.38 -9.10 19.37
CA LYS A 90 32.08 -9.38 20.62
C LYS A 90 33.55 -9.10 20.34
N VAL A 91 34.05 -7.93 20.73
CA VAL A 91 35.50 -7.67 20.78
C VAL A 91 36.07 -8.69 21.76
N VAL A 92 36.72 -9.71 21.21
CA VAL A 92 37.52 -10.66 21.97
C VAL A 92 38.84 -9.96 22.26
N ASN A 93 39.05 -9.73 23.56
CA ASN A 93 40.26 -9.31 24.30
C ASN A 93 41.52 -8.94 23.51
#